data_AF-G9EQC7-F1
#
_entry.id   AF-G9EQC7-F1
#
_cell.length_a   1.000
_cell.length_b   1.000
_cell.length_c   1.000
_cell.angle_alpha   90.00
_cell.angle_beta   90.00
_cell.angle_gamma   90.00
#
_symmetry.space_group_name_H-M   'P 1'
#
loop_
_entity.id
_entity.type
_entity.pdbx_description
1 polymer ?
#
loop_
_entity_poly.entity_id
_entity_poly.type
_entity_poly.pdbx_seq_one_letter_code
_entity_poly.pdbx_strand_id
1 'polypeptide(L)'
;MKNVNGIKIYTSVFMLFYGVGVVHATNITQVNRYATVENKPLTSQVNPLLTVQQIHFPQSVHTVGEAITYWMQYSGYALVEDASQTLAFKEVQQQPLPQVVRTLGPLTVHDGLEVLAGQQVFSLMQDPLHRRINFKLKPQFAQMNTQSKGKRV
;
A
#
# COMPACT_ATOMS: atom_id res chain seq x y z
N MET A 1 -0.41 92.27 23.66
CA MET A 1 -0.15 91.94 22.24
C MET A 1 0.87 90.81 22.20
N LYS A 2 0.53 89.68 21.54
CA LYS A 2 1.41 88.66 20.92
C LYS A 2 2.39 87.89 21.84
N ASN A 3 2.59 86.58 21.70
CA ASN A 3 1.91 85.53 20.96
C ASN A 3 2.41 84.19 21.52
N VAL A 4 1.53 83.21 21.48
CA VAL A 4 1.72 81.80 21.86
C VAL A 4 2.76 81.16 20.94
N ASN A 5 3.79 80.51 21.48
CA ASN A 5 4.70 79.67 20.69
C ASN A 5 4.50 78.21 21.09
N GLY A 6 3.71 77.53 20.25
CA GLY A 6 3.23 76.17 20.44
C GLY A 6 4.32 75.11 20.44
N ILE A 7 4.18 74.17 21.36
CA ILE A 7 4.83 72.87 21.37
C ILE A 7 4.38 72.12 20.11
N LYS A 8 5.26 72.00 19.11
CA LYS A 8 5.05 71.15 17.94
C LYS A 8 5.43 69.72 18.33
N ILE A 9 4.42 68.91 18.60
CA ILE A 9 4.54 67.47 18.77
C ILE A 9 4.89 66.88 17.41
N TYR A 10 6.15 66.49 17.21
CA TYR A 10 6.56 65.71 16.05
C TYR A 10 6.10 64.27 16.26
N THR A 11 4.92 63.95 15.74
CA THR A 11 4.45 62.57 15.59
C THR A 11 5.33 61.90 14.53
N SER A 12 6.46 61.34 14.95
CA SER A 12 7.27 60.46 14.11
C SER A 12 6.44 59.19 13.92
N VAL A 13 5.76 59.07 12.78
CA VAL A 13 5.06 57.84 12.38
C VAL A 13 6.14 56.81 12.09
N PHE A 14 6.52 56.06 13.12
CA PHE A 14 7.33 54.87 12.99
C PHE A 14 6.44 53.78 12.37
N MET A 15 6.35 53.77 11.04
CA MET A 15 5.64 52.74 10.29
C MET A 15 6.41 51.43 10.48
N LEU A 16 6.00 50.65 11.48
CA LEU A 16 6.39 49.26 11.66
C LEU A 16 5.92 48.49 10.41
N PHE A 17 6.81 48.40 9.42
CA PHE A 17 6.69 47.44 8.34
C PHE A 17 6.87 46.06 8.97
N TYR A 18 5.76 45.48 9.43
CA TYR A 18 5.70 44.05 9.70
C TYR A 18 5.92 43.37 8.35
N GLY A 19 7.16 42.94 8.10
CA GLY A 19 7.49 42.10 6.96
C GLY A 19 6.69 40.81 7.08
N VAL A 20 5.58 40.71 6.34
CA VAL A 20 4.87 39.45 6.17
C VAL A 20 5.77 38.58 5.31
N GLY A 21 6.64 37.82 5.97
CA GLY A 21 7.41 36.77 5.32
C GLY A 21 6.44 35.71 4.82
N VAL A 22 6.13 35.73 3.52
CA VAL A 22 5.37 34.65 2.88
C VAL A 22 6.28 33.43 2.85
N VAL A 23 6.12 32.55 3.84
CA VAL A 23 6.73 31.23 3.82
C VAL A 23 6.06 30.46 2.70
N HIS A 24 6.75 30.32 1.56
CA HIS A 24 6.30 29.46 0.49
C HIS A 24 6.51 28.02 0.96
N ALA A 25 5.41 27.27 1.15
CA ALA A 25 5.49 25.85 1.45
C ALA A 25 6.09 25.14 0.22
N THR A 26 7.32 24.66 0.34
CA THR A 26 7.96 23.86 -0.71
C THR A 26 7.32 22.47 -0.77
N ASN A 27 7.18 21.88 -1.97
CA ASN A 27 6.66 20.51 -2.13
C ASN A 27 7.67 19.42 -1.68
N ILE A 28 8.75 19.82 -1.03
CA ILE A 28 9.80 18.96 -0.47
C ILE A 28 10.07 19.37 0.97
N THR A 29 10.31 18.38 1.81
CA THR A 29 10.70 18.54 3.22
C THR A 29 12.11 18.00 3.39
N GLN A 30 13.01 18.83 3.90
CA GLN A 30 14.35 18.39 4.24
C GLN A 30 14.31 17.52 5.51
N VAL A 31 14.63 16.23 5.37
CA VAL A 31 14.65 15.28 6.48
C VAL A 31 16.05 15.15 7.11
N ASN A 32 17.10 15.52 6.38
CA ASN A 32 18.48 15.64 6.88
C ASN A 32 19.29 16.59 5.97
N ARG A 33 20.54 16.93 6.36
CA ARG A 33 21.47 17.80 5.62
C ARG A 33 21.65 17.44 4.14
N TYR A 34 21.50 16.17 3.78
CA TYR A 34 21.69 15.66 2.41
C TYR A 34 20.45 14.92 1.88
N ALA A 35 19.31 15.01 2.57
CA ALA A 35 18.13 14.24 2.22
C ALA A 35 16.87 15.08 2.29
N THR A 36 16.09 15.01 1.22
CA THR A 36 14.76 15.62 1.08
C THR A 36 13.75 14.54 0.73
N VAL A 37 12.52 14.70 1.20
CA VAL A 37 11.38 13.84 0.84
C VAL A 37 10.31 14.72 0.23
N GLU A 38 9.71 14.26 -0.86
CA GLU A 38 8.56 14.94 -1.46
C GLU A 38 7.35 14.90 -0.52
N ASN A 39 6.64 16.01 -0.41
CA ASN A 39 5.41 16.14 0.37
C ASN A 39 4.23 15.53 -0.39
N LYS A 40 4.30 14.22 -0.66
CA LYS A 40 3.25 13.42 -1.28
C LYS A 40 3.02 12.12 -0.49
N PRO A 41 1.84 11.50 -0.59
CA PRO A 41 1.60 10.20 0.01
C PRO A 41 2.61 9.16 -0.48
N LEU A 42 3.00 8.24 0.40
CA LEU A 42 3.77 7.06 0.03
C LEU A 42 2.95 6.17 -0.92
N THR A 43 3.63 5.43 -1.79
CA THR A 43 2.96 4.46 -2.69
C THR A 43 2.12 3.44 -1.91
N SER A 44 2.57 3.02 -0.74
CA SER A 44 1.83 2.15 0.19
C SER A 44 0.63 2.83 0.86
N GLN A 45 0.66 4.16 1.02
CA GLN A 45 -0.49 4.92 1.53
C GLN A 45 -1.57 5.07 0.46
N VAL A 46 -1.18 5.14 -0.82
CA VAL A 46 -2.11 5.16 -1.96
C VAL A 46 -2.66 3.75 -2.24
N ASN A 47 -1.79 2.74 -2.25
CA ASN A 47 -2.16 1.33 -2.39
C ASN A 47 -1.54 0.51 -1.24
N PRO A 48 -2.33 0.19 -0.19
CA PRO A 48 -1.87 -0.60 0.95
C PRO A 48 -1.27 -1.97 0.60
N LEU A 49 -1.62 -2.56 -0.55
CA LEU A 49 -1.00 -3.81 -1.01
C LEU A 49 0.48 -3.64 -1.39
N LEU A 50 0.96 -2.40 -1.56
CA LEU A 50 2.38 -2.09 -1.80
C LEU A 50 3.16 -1.86 -0.51
N THR A 51 2.55 -2.06 0.65
CA THR A 51 3.25 -1.99 1.95
C THR A 51 4.29 -3.10 2.02
N VAL A 52 5.54 -2.74 2.31
CA VAL A 52 6.61 -3.72 2.53
C VAL A 52 6.53 -4.24 3.97
N GLN A 53 6.43 -5.55 4.11
CA GLN A 53 6.37 -6.23 5.41
C GLN A 53 7.23 -7.48 5.45
N GLN A 54 7.55 -7.92 6.66
CA GLN A 54 8.14 -9.22 6.94
C GLN A 54 7.26 -9.93 7.96
N ILE A 55 6.83 -11.14 7.63
CA ILE A 55 5.93 -11.93 8.47
C ILE A 55 6.60 -13.26 8.84
N HIS A 56 6.34 -13.67 10.07
CA HIS A 56 6.52 -15.04 10.52
C HIS A 56 5.14 -15.63 10.80
N PHE A 57 4.73 -16.62 10.01
CA PHE A 57 3.43 -17.26 10.19
C PHE A 57 3.44 -18.15 11.44
N PRO A 58 2.51 -17.94 12.40
CA PRO A 58 2.45 -18.75 13.61
C PRO A 58 2.05 -20.19 13.29
N GLN A 59 2.37 -21.12 14.20
CA GLN A 59 2.11 -22.56 14.00
C GLN A 59 0.62 -22.89 13.77
N SER A 60 -0.30 -22.01 14.19
CA SER A 60 -1.74 -22.11 13.95
C SER A 60 -2.14 -21.85 12.49
N VAL A 61 -1.25 -21.34 11.65
CA VAL A 61 -1.45 -21.23 10.20
C VAL A 61 -0.90 -22.51 9.56
N HIS A 62 -1.80 -23.30 8.98
CA HIS A 62 -1.52 -24.63 8.43
C HIS A 62 -1.59 -24.67 6.91
N THR A 63 -2.45 -23.87 6.28
CA THR A 63 -2.71 -23.89 4.84
C THR A 63 -2.28 -22.62 4.13
N VAL A 64 -2.14 -22.69 2.80
CA VAL A 64 -1.87 -21.52 1.95
C VAL A 64 -2.99 -20.49 2.07
N GLY A 65 -4.27 -20.92 2.14
CA GLY A 65 -5.40 -20.01 2.29
C GLY A 65 -5.41 -19.26 3.62
N GLU A 66 -5.05 -19.93 4.72
CA GLU A 66 -4.86 -19.29 6.02
C GLU A 66 -3.68 -18.30 5.98
N ALA A 67 -2.58 -18.65 5.32
CA ALA A 67 -1.43 -17.76 5.16
C ALA A 67 -1.77 -16.51 4.33
N ILE A 68 -2.56 -16.65 3.27
CA ILE A 68 -3.07 -15.53 2.46
C ILE A 68 -3.92 -14.59 3.32
N THR A 69 -4.85 -15.15 4.10
CA THR A 69 -5.70 -14.38 5.02
C THR A 69 -4.85 -13.65 6.08
N TYR A 70 -3.87 -14.35 6.66
CA TYR A 70 -2.96 -13.79 7.66
C TYR A 70 -2.09 -12.67 7.09
N TRP A 71 -1.50 -12.87 5.91
CA TRP A 71 -0.60 -11.89 5.28
C TRP A 71 -1.33 -10.60 4.87
N MET A 72 -2.62 -10.69 4.57
CA MET A 72 -3.49 -9.56 4.23
C MET A 72 -4.01 -8.80 5.46
N GLN A 73 -3.80 -9.32 6.67
CA GLN A 73 -4.27 -8.70 7.90
C GLN A 73 -3.79 -7.24 7.98
N TYR A 74 -4.69 -6.32 8.33
CA TYR A 74 -4.45 -4.87 8.40
C TYR A 74 -4.17 -4.14 7.07
N SER A 75 -4.15 -4.84 5.93
CA SER A 75 -4.03 -4.18 4.60
C SER A 75 -5.29 -3.39 4.20
N GLY A 76 -6.43 -3.67 4.83
CA GLY A 76 -7.73 -3.12 4.43
C GLY A 76 -8.31 -3.75 3.15
N TYR A 77 -7.69 -4.82 2.64
CA TYR A 77 -8.24 -5.65 1.56
C TYR A 77 -8.83 -6.94 2.14
N ALA A 78 -9.78 -7.53 1.39
CA ALA A 78 -10.35 -8.84 1.67
C ALA A 78 -10.28 -9.74 0.43
N LEU A 79 -10.28 -11.05 0.63
CA LEU A 79 -10.41 -12.01 -0.45
C LEU A 79 -11.86 -11.97 -0.96
N VAL A 80 -12.07 -12.13 -2.27
CA VAL A 80 -13.43 -12.28 -2.81
C VAL A 80 -14.14 -13.49 -2.18
N GLU A 81 -15.47 -13.43 -2.16
CA GLU A 81 -16.33 -14.53 -1.71
C GLU A 81 -16.00 -15.83 -2.45
N ASP A 82 -16.12 -16.97 -1.76
CA ASP A 82 -15.78 -18.28 -2.32
C ASP A 82 -16.51 -18.57 -3.64
N ALA A 83 -17.74 -18.10 -3.82
CA ALA A 83 -18.49 -18.27 -5.07
C ALA A 83 -17.81 -17.60 -6.28
N SER A 84 -17.01 -16.56 -6.05
CA SER A 84 -16.30 -15.78 -7.08
C SER A 84 -14.86 -16.27 -7.33
N GLN A 85 -14.38 -17.24 -6.55
CA GLN A 85 -13.04 -17.80 -6.70
C GLN A 85 -13.00 -18.92 -7.73
N THR A 86 -11.89 -19.00 -8.48
CA THR A 86 -11.67 -20.11 -9.41
C THR A 86 -11.45 -21.43 -8.66
N LEU A 87 -11.90 -22.55 -9.24
CA LEU A 87 -11.69 -23.89 -8.64
C LEU A 87 -10.19 -24.18 -8.41
N ALA A 88 -9.34 -23.83 -9.38
CA ALA A 88 -7.89 -24.02 -9.27
C ALA A 88 -7.29 -23.26 -8.07
N PHE A 89 -7.78 -22.03 -7.81
CA PHE A 89 -7.31 -21.27 -6.65
C PHE A 89 -7.80 -21.86 -5.33
N LYS A 90 -9.05 -22.37 -5.28
CA LYS A 90 -9.55 -23.10 -4.10
C LYS A 90 -8.71 -24.33 -3.77
N GLU A 91 -8.31 -25.10 -4.78
CA GLU A 91 -7.43 -26.26 -4.61
C GLU A 91 -6.08 -25.89 -4.00
N VAL A 92 -5.48 -24.78 -4.43
CA VAL A 92 -4.21 -24.28 -3.89
C VAL A 92 -4.36 -23.79 -2.46
N GLN A 93 -5.46 -23.10 -2.12
CA GLN A 93 -5.68 -22.62 -0.76
C GLN A 93 -5.73 -23.74 0.28
N GLN A 94 -6.17 -24.95 -0.11
CA GLN A 94 -6.21 -26.11 0.78
C GLN A 94 -4.86 -26.82 0.94
N GLN A 95 -3.84 -26.44 0.17
CA GLN A 95 -2.51 -27.04 0.28
C GLN A 95 -1.83 -26.63 1.60
N PRO A 96 -1.01 -27.50 2.20
CA PRO A 96 -0.26 -27.17 3.40
C PRO A 96 0.74 -26.05 3.11
N LEU A 97 0.92 -25.14 4.08
CA LEU A 97 1.91 -24.08 4.01
C LEU A 97 3.34 -24.70 4.05
N PRO A 98 4.16 -24.52 3.01
CA PRO A 98 5.52 -25.07 3.01
C PRO A 98 6.39 -24.43 4.09
N GLN A 99 7.27 -25.21 4.73
CA GLN A 99 8.10 -24.70 5.83
C GLN A 99 9.04 -23.57 5.40
N VAL A 100 9.57 -23.62 4.18
CA VAL A 100 10.47 -22.59 3.65
C VAL A 100 9.81 -21.21 3.54
N VAL A 101 8.48 -21.14 3.43
CA VAL A 101 7.74 -19.87 3.34
C VAL A 101 7.11 -19.44 4.67
N ARG A 102 7.38 -20.12 5.80
CA ARG A 102 6.88 -19.70 7.12
C ARG A 102 7.44 -18.36 7.58
N THR A 103 8.64 -18.02 7.15
CA THR A 103 9.20 -16.67 7.32
C THR A 103 9.36 -16.09 5.94
N LEU A 104 8.62 -15.01 5.65
CA LEU A 104 8.54 -14.43 4.33
C LEU A 104 8.67 -12.92 4.45
N GLY A 105 9.48 -12.31 3.58
CA GLY A 105 9.79 -10.90 3.64
C GLY A 105 11.28 -10.59 3.73
N PRO A 106 11.67 -9.31 3.60
CA PRO A 106 10.80 -8.16 3.34
C PRO A 106 10.29 -8.14 1.89
N LEU A 107 8.97 -8.07 1.70
CA LEU A 107 8.28 -8.04 0.40
C LEU A 107 7.05 -7.15 0.50
N THR A 108 6.52 -6.66 -0.62
CA THR A 108 5.19 -6.02 -0.60
C THR A 108 4.10 -7.01 -0.22
N VAL A 109 2.97 -6.53 0.32
CA VAL A 109 1.81 -7.40 0.58
C VAL A 109 1.41 -8.12 -0.72
N HIS A 110 1.34 -7.40 -1.83
CA HIS A 110 1.09 -7.92 -3.18
C HIS A 110 2.01 -9.08 -3.54
N ASP A 111 3.33 -8.88 -3.46
CA ASP A 111 4.30 -9.90 -3.90
C ASP A 111 4.28 -11.12 -2.98
N GLY A 112 4.12 -10.91 -1.67
CA GLY A 112 3.96 -12.02 -0.72
C GLY A 112 2.72 -12.86 -1.02
N LEU A 113 1.59 -12.22 -1.38
CA LEU A 113 0.37 -12.92 -1.80
C LEU A 113 0.58 -13.74 -3.07
N GLU A 114 1.29 -13.21 -4.06
CA GLU A 114 1.64 -13.97 -5.27
C GLU A 114 2.58 -15.14 -4.97
N VAL A 115 3.56 -14.97 -4.08
CA VAL A 115 4.44 -16.06 -3.63
C VAL A 115 3.65 -17.18 -2.98
N LEU A 116 2.72 -16.85 -2.06
CA LEU A 116 1.88 -17.84 -1.38
C LEU A 116 0.96 -18.59 -2.37
N ALA A 117 0.34 -17.89 -3.31
CA ALA A 117 -0.53 -18.50 -4.31
C ALA A 117 0.23 -19.29 -5.39
N GLY A 118 1.55 -19.09 -5.53
CA GLY A 118 2.37 -19.66 -6.58
C GLY A 118 2.50 -18.70 -7.77
N GLN A 119 3.46 -17.79 -7.67
CA GLN A 119 3.67 -16.67 -8.61
C GLN A 119 3.86 -17.10 -10.06
N GLN A 120 4.37 -18.31 -10.32
CA GLN A 120 4.52 -18.83 -11.67
C GLN A 120 3.16 -19.19 -12.29
N VAL A 121 2.16 -19.56 -11.48
CA VAL A 121 0.89 -20.14 -11.93
C VAL A 121 -0.26 -19.12 -11.84
N PHE A 122 -0.27 -18.29 -10.80
CA PHE A 122 -1.32 -17.32 -10.54
C PHE A 122 -0.83 -15.88 -10.69
N SER A 123 -1.76 -14.99 -10.99
CA SER A 123 -1.58 -13.53 -10.91
C SER A 123 -2.62 -12.94 -9.98
N LEU A 124 -2.20 -12.03 -9.11
CA LEU A 124 -3.12 -11.29 -8.25
C LEU A 124 -4.00 -10.35 -9.09
N MET A 125 -5.30 -10.38 -8.82
CA MET A 125 -6.26 -9.42 -9.34
C MET A 125 -6.72 -8.54 -8.19
N GLN A 126 -6.67 -7.23 -8.39
CA GLN A 126 -7.11 -6.25 -7.42
C GLN A 126 -8.40 -5.59 -7.91
N ASP A 127 -9.36 -5.45 -7.01
CA ASP A 127 -10.52 -4.59 -7.14
C ASP A 127 -10.37 -3.45 -6.11
N PRO A 128 -9.77 -2.31 -6.51
CA PRO A 128 -9.57 -1.18 -5.61
C PRO A 128 -10.88 -0.54 -5.14
N LEU A 129 -11.96 -0.66 -5.91
CA LEU A 129 -13.26 -0.06 -5.59
C LEU A 129 -13.90 -0.74 -4.39
N HIS A 130 -13.92 -2.08 -4.39
CA HIS A 130 -14.48 -2.87 -3.29
C HIS A 130 -13.44 -3.32 -2.26
N ARG A 131 -12.16 -2.95 -2.48
CA ARG A 131 -11.00 -3.43 -1.72
C ARG A 131 -10.96 -4.95 -1.62
N ARG A 132 -11.19 -5.61 -2.76
CA ARG A 132 -11.15 -7.07 -2.86
C ARG A 132 -9.94 -7.52 -3.67
N ILE A 133 -9.46 -8.73 -3.39
CA ILE A 133 -8.46 -9.41 -4.21
C ILE A 133 -8.98 -10.76 -4.68
N ASN A 134 -8.48 -11.23 -5.82
CA ASN A 134 -8.70 -12.58 -6.32
C ASN A 134 -7.43 -13.07 -7.04
N PHE A 135 -7.40 -14.33 -7.44
CA PHE A 135 -6.30 -14.89 -8.21
C PHE A 135 -6.83 -15.53 -9.48
N LYS A 136 -6.18 -15.23 -10.59
CA LYS A 136 -6.41 -15.88 -11.89
C LYS A 136 -5.21 -16.71 -12.30
N LEU A 137 -5.47 -17.81 -13.00
CA LEU A 137 -4.41 -18.54 -13.67
C LEU A 137 -3.76 -17.66 -14.73
N LYS A 138 -2.43 -17.74 -14.83
CA LYS A 138 -1.70 -17.18 -15.96
C LYS A 138 -2.10 -17.93 -17.25
N PRO A 139 -2.11 -17.25 -18.41
CA PRO A 139 -2.65 -17.81 -19.65
C PRO A 139 -2.12 -19.20 -20.02
N GLN A 140 -0.82 -19.44 -19.79
CA GLN A 140 -0.18 -20.72 -20.05
C GLN A 140 -0.81 -21.91 -19.29
N PHE A 141 -1.25 -21.71 -18.05
CA PHE A 141 -1.87 -22.76 -17.23
C PHE A 141 -3.38 -22.85 -17.44
N ALA A 142 -4.02 -21.73 -17.77
CA ALA A 142 -5.44 -21.72 -18.14
C ALA A 142 -5.70 -22.61 -19.37
N GLN A 143 -4.80 -22.58 -20.36
CA GLN A 143 -4.89 -23.41 -21.57
C GLN A 143 -4.67 -24.90 -21.29
N MET A 144 -3.77 -25.28 -20.37
CA MET A 144 -3.59 -26.68 -19.98
C MET A 144 -4.80 -27.23 -19.23
N ASN A 145 -5.43 -26.41 -18.38
CA ASN A 145 -6.62 -26.81 -17.63
C ASN A 145 -7.81 -27.09 -18.57
N THR A 146 -8.00 -26.30 -19.62
CA THR A 146 -9.06 -26.54 -20.62
C THR A 146 -8.78 -27.78 -21.47
N GLN A 147 -7.52 -28.01 -21.88
CA GLN A 147 -7.13 -29.19 -22.66
C GLN A 147 -7.25 -30.50 -21.88
N SER A 148 -6.89 -30.51 -20.59
CA SER A 148 -7.00 -31.71 -19.75
C SER A 148 -8.47 -32.10 -19.48
N LYS A 149 -9.39 -31.14 -19.43
CA LYS A 149 -10.83 -31.43 -19.28
C LYS A 149 -11.43 -32.05 -20.55
N GLY A 150 -10.97 -31.65 -21.73
CA GLY A 150 -11.43 -32.23 -23.02
C GLY A 150 -10.97 -33.66 -23.29
N LYS A 151 -9.95 -34.17 -22.59
CA LYS A 151 -9.41 -35.54 -22.75
C LYS A 151 -10.01 -36.56 -21.77
N ARG A 152 -10.92 -36.12 -20.89
CA ARG A 152 -11.59 -36.95 -19.87
C ARG A 152 -13.03 -37.34 -20.24
N VAL A 153 -13.35 -37.37 -21.54
CA VAL A 153 -14.65 -37.84 -22.07
C VAL A 153 -14.45 -39.12 -22.83
#